data_AF-A0A9X0J5M6-F1
#
_entry.id   AF-A0A9X0J5M6-F1
#
_cell.length_a   1.000
_cell.length_b   1.000
_cell.length_c   1.000
_cell.angle_alpha   90.00
_cell.angle_beta   90.00
_cell.angle_gamma   90.00
#
_symmetry.space_group_name_H-M   'P 1'
#
loop_
_entity.id
_entity.type
_entity.pdbx_description
1 polymer ?
#
loop_
_entity_poly.entity_id
_entity_poly.type
_entity_poly.pdbx_seq_one_letter_code
_entity_poly.pdbx_strand_id
1 'polypeptide(L)'
;MAIKNNKVILNESTGYANISKKEHNTPKTAFFINSVNKVFTGALVVKQVEQKKLKLNDKLSKFYPQVPHANQITIGQLLTMEAGLQGKDESSYGTPVFKNNQAGIKYDIKHNIVFDKKQYNQRFYSSINYILLSGVLEKVTHKSYESLVKDTYIKKLGLSETEFYWDIPKNKHIKVAVPYTKNSQGYLVPHSVSVDRVRGDLGAGSLVMSNSDLYRATSAILNGEIIKPSSIQTVYAPADPAKYNAGFYNFPDFHSSNGSGDGYTTYYRISNDTRDVLVVQSNYPVKDYFKVREICNDLMENLIKSPS
;
A
#
# COMPACT_ATOMS: atom_id res chain seq x y z
N MET A 1 3.05 1.23 -17.28
CA MET A 1 3.53 2.61 -17.50
C MET A 1 5.01 2.67 -17.16
N ALA A 2 5.82 3.34 -17.98
CA ALA A 2 7.21 3.66 -17.68
C ALA A 2 7.48 5.15 -17.92
N ILE A 3 8.24 5.75 -17.01
CA ILE A 3 8.66 7.15 -17.05
C ILE A 3 10.19 7.15 -17.00
N LYS A 4 10.82 7.95 -17.87
CA LYS A 4 12.26 8.21 -17.86
C LYS A 4 12.48 9.71 -17.86
N ASN A 5 13.31 10.23 -16.95
CA ASN A 5 13.64 11.65 -16.87
C ASN A 5 12.40 12.56 -16.83
N ASN A 6 11.37 12.21 -16.05
CA ASN A 6 10.07 12.87 -15.96
C ASN A 6 9.21 12.84 -17.25
N LYS A 7 9.59 12.05 -18.25
CA LYS A 7 8.82 11.87 -19.49
C LYS A 7 8.21 10.48 -19.53
N VAL A 8 6.91 10.40 -19.80
CA VAL A 8 6.23 9.13 -20.04
C VAL A 8 6.76 8.54 -21.35
N ILE A 9 7.50 7.44 -21.26
CA ILE A 9 8.06 6.75 -22.44
C ILE A 9 7.22 5.54 -22.85
N LEU A 10 6.35 5.05 -21.95
CA LEU A 10 5.42 3.97 -22.22
C LEU A 10 4.16 4.13 -21.37
N ASN A 11 2.98 4.15 -22.01
CA ASN A 11 1.70 4.19 -21.32
C ASN A 11 0.67 3.26 -21.99
N GLU A 12 1.03 1.99 -22.03
CA GLU A 12 0.24 0.96 -22.70
C GLU A 12 -0.71 0.24 -21.75
N SER A 13 -1.79 -0.29 -22.33
CA SER A 13 -2.77 -1.14 -21.63
C SER A 13 -3.25 -2.21 -22.59
N THR A 14 -3.39 -3.43 -22.11
CA THR A 14 -3.84 -4.57 -22.92
C THR A 14 -4.93 -5.35 -22.19
N GLY A 15 -5.67 -6.16 -22.94
CA GLY A 15 -6.75 -6.99 -22.40
C GLY A 15 -7.98 -6.19 -21.97
N TYR A 16 -8.75 -6.79 -21.06
CA TYR A 16 -10.05 -6.27 -20.64
C TYR A 16 -10.05 -5.86 -19.17
N ALA A 17 -10.57 -4.65 -18.92
CA ALA A 17 -11.01 -4.23 -17.60
C ALA A 17 -12.25 -5.03 -17.17
N ASN A 18 -13.13 -5.36 -18.12
CA ASN A 18 -14.28 -6.23 -17.89
C ASN A 18 -14.55 -7.09 -19.13
N ILE A 19 -14.30 -8.39 -19.02
CA ILE A 19 -14.46 -9.35 -20.11
C ILE A 19 -15.92 -9.49 -20.54
N SER A 20 -16.87 -9.56 -19.59
CA SER A 20 -18.29 -9.78 -19.94
C SER A 20 -18.89 -8.59 -20.69
N LYS A 21 -18.42 -7.37 -20.39
CA LYS A 21 -18.81 -6.15 -21.08
C LYS A 21 -17.92 -5.78 -22.27
N LYS A 22 -16.89 -6.58 -22.58
CA LYS A 22 -15.85 -6.28 -23.59
C LYS A 22 -15.21 -4.90 -23.40
N GLU A 23 -15.09 -4.45 -22.15
CA GLU A 23 -14.49 -3.15 -21.84
C GLU A 23 -12.97 -3.31 -21.70
N HIS A 24 -12.20 -2.61 -22.53
CA HIS A 24 -10.74 -2.69 -22.52
C HIS A 24 -10.10 -2.00 -21.32
N ASN A 25 -8.95 -2.51 -20.87
CA ASN A 25 -8.08 -1.73 -19.99
C ASN A 25 -7.57 -0.48 -20.73
N THR A 26 -7.43 0.61 -20.01
CA THR A 26 -6.90 1.88 -20.52
C THR A 26 -5.91 2.44 -19.50
N PRO A 27 -5.07 3.42 -19.88
CA PRO A 27 -4.21 4.12 -18.92
C PRO A 27 -4.92 4.76 -17.72
N LYS A 28 -6.23 5.00 -17.83
CA LYS A 28 -7.09 5.54 -16.76
C LYS A 28 -7.81 4.45 -15.95
N THR A 29 -7.64 3.19 -16.29
CA THR A 29 -8.22 2.11 -15.50
C THR A 29 -7.53 2.05 -14.14
N ALA A 30 -8.32 2.05 -13.08
CA ALA A 30 -7.86 1.88 -11.72
C ALA A 30 -7.85 0.40 -11.32
N PHE A 31 -6.87 0.02 -10.51
CA PHE A 31 -6.70 -1.32 -9.98
C PHE A 31 -6.58 -1.28 -8.48
N PHE A 32 -7.02 -2.33 -7.79
CA PHE A 32 -6.82 -2.46 -6.36
C PHE A 32 -5.32 -2.64 -6.06
N ILE A 33 -4.70 -1.63 -5.43
CA ILE A 33 -3.24 -1.60 -5.27
C ILE A 33 -2.74 -2.49 -4.13
N ASN A 34 -3.66 -3.09 -3.37
CA ASN A 34 -3.37 -3.96 -2.24
C ASN A 34 -2.30 -3.32 -1.32
N SER A 35 -1.23 -4.07 -1.02
CA SER A 35 -0.17 -3.68 -0.08
C SER A 35 0.63 -2.43 -0.43
N VAL A 36 0.55 -1.92 -1.66
CA VAL A 36 1.16 -0.62 -2.01
C VAL A 36 0.53 0.52 -1.21
N ASN A 37 -0.70 0.35 -0.69
CA ASN A 37 -1.36 1.30 0.22
C ASN A 37 -0.48 1.66 1.43
N LYS A 38 0.38 0.75 1.89
CA LYS A 38 1.26 0.96 3.05
C LYS A 38 2.18 2.16 2.88
N VAL A 39 2.54 2.52 1.65
CA VAL A 39 3.33 3.74 1.35
C VAL A 39 2.61 5.00 1.86
N PHE A 40 1.32 5.09 1.60
CA PHE A 40 0.48 6.22 1.97
C PHE A 40 0.29 6.31 3.48
N THR A 41 0.08 5.16 4.14
CA THR A 41 -0.01 5.07 5.60
C THR A 41 1.31 5.48 6.25
N GLY A 42 2.44 4.96 5.74
CA GLY A 42 3.77 5.26 6.25
C GLY A 42 4.07 6.76 6.21
N ALA A 43 3.82 7.40 5.07
CA ALA A 43 3.99 8.85 4.93
C ALA A 43 3.05 9.66 5.86
N LEU A 44 1.82 9.21 6.11
CA LEU A 44 0.92 9.85 7.08
C LEU A 44 1.47 9.76 8.52
N VAL A 45 2.04 8.61 8.90
CA VAL A 45 2.67 8.42 10.22
C VAL A 45 3.86 9.36 10.36
N VAL A 46 4.74 9.41 9.37
CA VAL A 46 5.90 10.33 9.34
C VAL A 46 5.44 11.79 9.42
N LYS A 47 4.38 12.16 8.70
CA LYS A 47 3.78 13.49 8.80
C LYS A 47 3.34 13.84 10.23
N GLN A 48 2.79 12.89 10.98
CA GLN A 48 2.43 13.12 12.40
C GLN A 48 3.65 13.20 13.31
N VAL A 49 4.75 12.51 12.96
CA VAL A 49 6.04 12.66 13.65
C VAL A 49 6.61 14.06 13.45
N GLU A 50 6.57 14.59 12.23
CA GLU A 50 7.01 15.96 11.93
C GLU A 50 6.18 17.01 12.68
N GLN A 51 4.89 16.77 12.84
CA GLN A 51 3.97 17.61 13.62
C GLN A 51 4.10 17.43 15.12
N LYS A 52 5.04 16.59 15.60
CA LYS A 52 5.26 16.27 17.02
C LYS A 52 4.03 15.66 17.73
N LYS A 53 3.03 15.19 16.98
CA LYS A 53 1.85 14.48 17.51
C LYS A 53 2.14 13.02 17.81
N LEU A 54 3.19 12.49 17.21
CA LEU A 54 3.65 11.11 17.35
C LEU A 54 5.18 11.11 17.43
N LYS A 55 5.77 10.10 18.05
CA LYS A 55 7.21 9.82 17.95
C LYS A 55 7.42 8.39 17.50
N LEU A 56 8.48 8.13 16.73
CA LEU A 56 8.81 6.77 16.29
C LEU A 56 9.11 5.84 17.48
N ASN A 57 9.64 6.39 18.57
CA ASN A 57 9.92 5.64 19.80
C ASN A 57 8.74 5.57 20.79
N ASP A 58 7.59 6.17 20.47
CA ASP A 58 6.39 5.98 21.29
C ASP A 58 6.05 4.48 21.33
N LYS A 59 5.72 3.98 22.52
CA LYS A 59 5.29 2.59 22.70
C LYS A 59 3.87 2.41 22.18
N LEU A 60 3.61 1.26 21.56
CA LEU A 60 2.27 0.91 21.09
C LEU A 60 1.26 0.89 22.25
N SER A 61 1.71 0.58 23.47
CA SER A 61 0.85 0.58 24.67
C SER A 61 0.21 1.94 24.98
N LYS A 62 0.78 3.05 24.49
CA LYS A 62 0.16 4.38 24.59
C LYS A 62 -1.18 4.45 23.84
N PHE A 63 -1.34 3.64 22.79
CA PHE A 63 -2.51 3.65 21.92
C PHE A 63 -3.35 2.38 22.06
N TYR A 64 -2.72 1.22 22.16
CA TYR A 64 -3.37 -0.10 22.23
C TYR A 64 -2.68 -0.97 23.28
N PRO A 65 -2.86 -0.69 24.59
CA PRO A 65 -2.21 -1.46 25.66
C PRO A 65 -2.66 -2.92 25.73
N GLN A 66 -3.76 -3.28 25.06
CA GLN A 66 -4.28 -4.64 24.97
C GLN A 66 -3.55 -5.50 23.92
N VAL A 67 -2.75 -4.90 23.03
CA VAL A 67 -1.92 -5.67 22.09
C VAL A 67 -0.84 -6.44 22.88
N PRO A 68 -0.61 -7.73 22.59
CA PRO A 68 0.48 -8.48 23.21
C PRO A 68 1.82 -7.75 23.06
N HIS A 69 2.57 -7.62 24.16
CA HIS A 69 3.87 -6.94 24.20
C HIS A 69 3.88 -5.46 23.76
N ALA A 70 2.73 -4.78 23.80
CA ALA A 70 2.60 -3.38 23.36
C ALA A 70 3.55 -2.39 24.07
N ASN A 71 3.98 -2.70 25.29
CA ASN A 71 4.94 -1.87 26.05
C ASN A 71 6.38 -1.97 25.54
N GLN A 72 6.69 -3.00 24.75
CA GLN A 72 8.00 -3.20 24.13
C GLN A 72 8.03 -2.63 22.71
N ILE A 73 6.94 -2.85 21.96
CA ILE A 73 6.79 -2.46 20.56
C ILE A 73 6.70 -0.94 20.41
N THR A 74 7.43 -0.40 19.44
CA THR A 74 7.44 1.02 19.06
C THR A 74 6.68 1.27 17.77
N ILE A 75 6.26 2.51 17.53
CA ILE A 75 5.69 2.95 16.25
C ILE A 75 6.66 2.71 15.09
N GLY A 76 7.96 2.94 15.31
CA GLY A 76 9.01 2.67 14.32
C GLY A 76 9.05 1.20 13.90
N GLN A 77 8.95 0.27 14.86
CA GLN A 77 8.93 -1.17 14.56
C GLN A 77 7.69 -1.60 13.78
N LEU A 78 6.54 -0.92 13.93
CA LEU A 78 5.38 -1.17 13.06
C LEU A 78 5.67 -0.72 11.61
N LEU A 79 6.32 0.43 11.42
CA LEU A 79 6.68 0.93 10.08
C LEU A 79 7.70 0.01 9.38
N THR A 80 8.67 -0.52 10.11
CA THR A 80 9.73 -1.40 9.59
C THR A 80 9.35 -2.88 9.53
N MET A 81 8.14 -3.26 9.99
CA MET A 81 7.69 -4.65 10.10
C MET A 81 8.55 -5.51 11.04
N GLU A 82 9.02 -4.93 12.15
CA GLU A 82 9.91 -5.57 13.14
C GLU A 82 9.23 -5.77 14.50
N ALA A 83 7.91 -5.53 14.58
CA ALA A 83 7.16 -5.60 15.82
C ALA A 83 6.93 -7.02 16.35
N GLY A 84 7.21 -8.06 15.56
CA GLY A 84 6.90 -9.45 15.90
C GLY A 84 5.39 -9.76 15.98
N LEU A 85 4.54 -8.89 15.42
CA LEU A 85 3.09 -9.06 15.37
C LEU A 85 2.65 -9.68 14.04
N GLN A 86 1.76 -10.66 14.12
CA GLN A 86 1.15 -11.32 12.96
C GLN A 86 -0.35 -11.59 13.19
N GLY A 87 -1.11 -11.63 12.09
CA GLY A 87 -2.45 -12.21 12.10
C GLY A 87 -2.37 -13.73 12.18
N LYS A 88 -3.30 -14.37 12.91
CA LYS A 88 -3.53 -15.83 12.81
C LYS A 88 -4.07 -16.19 11.43
N ASP A 89 -4.89 -15.31 10.87
CA ASP A 89 -5.41 -15.36 9.51
C ASP A 89 -5.25 -13.97 8.85
N GLU A 90 -4.24 -13.84 7.99
CA GLU A 90 -3.98 -12.61 7.21
C GLU A 90 -5.07 -12.32 6.15
N SER A 91 -5.95 -13.29 5.87
CA SER A 91 -7.06 -13.11 4.92
C SER A 91 -8.33 -12.56 5.58
N SER A 92 -8.34 -12.41 6.91
CA SER A 92 -9.52 -12.08 7.70
C SER A 92 -9.19 -11.14 8.85
N TYR A 93 -9.08 -9.84 8.52
CA TYR A 93 -8.95 -8.77 9.51
C TYR A 93 -10.27 -8.04 9.73
N GLY A 94 -10.41 -7.42 10.90
CA GLY A 94 -11.59 -6.68 11.30
C GLY A 94 -12.78 -7.55 11.70
N THR A 95 -13.93 -6.91 11.90
CA THR A 95 -15.16 -7.62 12.28
C THR A 95 -15.84 -8.25 11.06
N PRO A 96 -16.57 -9.37 11.22
CA PRO A 96 -17.30 -10.01 10.11
C PRO A 96 -18.24 -9.07 9.34
N VAL A 97 -18.83 -8.10 10.06
CA VAL A 97 -19.57 -6.98 9.49
C VAL A 97 -18.85 -5.72 9.90
N PHE A 98 -18.40 -4.90 8.94
CA PHE A 98 -17.63 -3.70 9.27
C PHE A 98 -18.50 -2.68 10.04
N LYS A 99 -17.93 -2.13 11.12
CA LYS A 99 -18.56 -1.04 11.90
C LYS A 99 -17.79 0.26 11.77
N ASN A 100 -16.51 0.20 12.12
CA ASN A 100 -15.50 1.25 11.95
C ASN A 100 -14.12 0.63 12.21
N ASN A 101 -13.07 1.36 11.87
CA ASN A 101 -11.69 0.90 12.00
C ASN A 101 -11.33 0.49 13.44
N GLN A 102 -11.69 1.30 14.44
CA GLN A 102 -11.37 1.01 15.85
C GLN A 102 -12.05 -0.27 16.36
N ALA A 103 -13.29 -0.54 15.92
CA ALA A 103 -13.99 -1.78 16.24
C ALA A 103 -13.32 -2.99 15.58
N GLY A 104 -12.85 -2.85 14.34
CA GLY A 104 -12.06 -3.86 13.64
C GLY A 104 -10.76 -4.18 14.37
N ILE A 105 -9.96 -3.16 14.67
CA ILE A 105 -8.70 -3.32 15.42
C ILE A 105 -8.94 -3.98 16.79
N LYS A 106 -9.99 -3.56 17.53
CA LYS A 106 -10.34 -4.18 18.81
C LYS A 106 -10.69 -5.66 18.66
N TYR A 107 -11.39 -6.01 17.57
CA TYR A 107 -11.70 -7.39 17.26
C TYR A 107 -10.43 -8.19 16.95
N ASP A 108 -9.55 -7.66 16.11
CA ASP A 108 -8.28 -8.31 15.77
C ASP A 108 -7.42 -8.52 17.00
N ILE A 109 -7.26 -7.51 17.87
CA ILE A 109 -6.49 -7.63 19.12
C ILE A 109 -6.96 -8.84 19.96
N LYS A 110 -8.27 -9.06 20.02
CA LYS A 110 -8.86 -10.15 20.81
C LYS A 110 -8.76 -11.51 20.11
N HIS A 111 -8.91 -11.54 18.78
CA HIS A 111 -9.16 -12.77 18.05
C HIS A 111 -8.04 -13.18 17.10
N ASN A 112 -7.38 -12.22 16.44
CA ASN A 112 -6.50 -12.46 15.31
C ASN A 112 -5.03 -12.08 15.56
N ILE A 113 -4.70 -11.15 16.46
CA ILE A 113 -3.30 -10.77 16.72
C ILE A 113 -2.60 -11.81 17.59
N VAL A 114 -1.42 -12.23 17.16
CA VAL A 114 -0.45 -12.96 17.99
C VAL A 114 0.92 -12.32 17.91
N PHE A 115 1.74 -12.58 18.93
CA PHE A 115 3.13 -12.14 18.99
C PHE A 115 4.06 -13.34 18.90
N ASP A 116 5.03 -13.28 18.00
CA ASP A 116 6.12 -14.25 17.90
C ASP A 116 7.45 -13.61 18.31
N LYS A 117 7.99 -14.06 19.45
CA LYS A 117 9.27 -13.58 19.98
C LYS A 117 10.43 -13.84 19.01
N LYS A 118 10.36 -14.87 18.15
CA LYS A 118 11.41 -15.16 17.16
C LYS A 118 11.44 -14.12 16.03
N GLN A 119 10.32 -13.45 15.79
CA GLN A 119 10.17 -12.42 14.76
C GLN A 119 10.35 -11.00 15.33
N TYR A 120 10.34 -10.83 16.64
CA TYR A 120 10.56 -9.53 17.25
C TYR A 120 11.98 -8.99 16.96
N ASN A 121 12.08 -7.71 16.57
CA ASN A 121 13.31 -7.09 16.05
C ASN A 121 13.88 -7.73 14.77
N GLN A 122 13.09 -8.56 14.10
CA GLN A 122 13.42 -9.11 12.79
C GLN A 122 12.34 -8.69 11.81
N ARG A 123 12.73 -8.34 10.58
CA ARG A 123 11.76 -7.95 9.56
C ARG A 123 10.87 -9.15 9.19
N PHE A 124 9.61 -9.10 9.61
CA PHE A 124 8.56 -10.07 9.29
C PHE A 124 7.32 -9.35 8.77
N TYR A 125 7.00 -9.56 7.49
CA TYR A 125 5.92 -8.85 6.83
C TYR A 125 4.55 -9.31 7.34
N SER A 126 3.76 -8.37 7.86
CA SER A 126 2.42 -8.66 8.38
C SER A 126 1.53 -7.42 8.31
N SER A 127 0.34 -7.55 7.73
CA SER A 127 -0.53 -6.41 7.46
C SER A 127 -1.07 -5.75 8.74
N ILE A 128 -1.14 -6.49 9.85
CA ILE A 128 -1.62 -5.96 11.13
C ILE A 128 -0.80 -4.76 11.62
N ASN A 129 0.48 -4.68 11.26
CA ASN A 129 1.34 -3.55 11.62
C ASN A 129 0.75 -2.23 11.09
N TYR A 130 0.30 -2.25 9.84
CA TYR A 130 -0.23 -1.06 9.16
C TYR A 130 -1.71 -0.81 9.46
N ILE A 131 -2.47 -1.86 9.78
CA ILE A 131 -3.83 -1.73 10.31
C ILE A 131 -3.78 -1.04 11.69
N LEU A 132 -2.86 -1.42 12.57
CA LEU A 132 -2.65 -0.74 13.85
C LEU A 132 -2.20 0.71 13.65
N LEU A 133 -1.30 0.99 12.69
CA LEU A 133 -0.88 2.36 12.37
C LEU A 133 -2.04 3.23 11.87
N SER A 134 -2.99 2.68 11.11
CA SER A 134 -4.18 3.43 10.69
C SER A 134 -5.01 3.86 11.91
N GLY A 135 -5.17 2.97 12.90
CA GLY A 135 -5.86 3.30 14.14
C GLY A 135 -5.09 4.27 15.03
N VAL A 136 -3.75 4.20 15.08
CA VAL A 136 -2.91 5.21 15.76
C VAL A 136 -3.11 6.59 15.13
N LEU A 137 -3.10 6.68 13.80
CA LEU A 137 -3.35 7.92 13.07
C LEU A 137 -4.70 8.54 13.46
N GLU A 138 -5.76 7.74 13.55
CA GLU A 138 -7.07 8.23 13.98
C GLU A 138 -7.04 8.80 15.40
N LYS A 139 -6.35 8.12 16.32
CA LYS A 139 -6.24 8.56 17.72
C LYS A 139 -5.46 9.87 17.88
N VAL A 140 -4.38 10.08 17.11
CA VAL A 140 -3.54 11.29 17.24
C VAL A 140 -4.05 12.47 16.41
N THR A 141 -4.91 12.23 15.42
CA THR A 141 -5.47 13.29 14.57
C THR A 141 -6.92 13.62 14.85
N HIS A 142 -7.66 12.73 15.53
CA HIS A 142 -9.11 12.80 15.69
C HIS A 142 -9.88 12.83 14.36
N LYS A 143 -9.28 12.34 13.27
CA LYS A 143 -9.92 12.17 11.96
C LYS A 143 -9.95 10.69 11.60
N SER A 144 -10.94 10.26 10.82
CA SER A 144 -10.92 8.90 10.26
C SER A 144 -9.74 8.72 9.30
N TYR A 145 -9.22 7.51 9.20
CA TYR A 145 -8.13 7.21 8.26
C TYR A 145 -8.53 7.53 6.82
N GLU A 146 -9.78 7.25 6.44
CA GLU A 146 -10.32 7.60 5.12
C GLU A 146 -10.26 9.11 4.85
N SER A 147 -10.65 9.94 5.83
CA SER A 147 -10.56 11.40 5.71
C SER A 147 -9.12 11.85 5.56
N LEU A 148 -8.17 11.26 6.31
CA LEU A 148 -6.75 11.62 6.21
C LEU A 148 -6.21 11.33 4.80
N VAL A 149 -6.50 10.15 4.25
CA VAL A 149 -6.07 9.77 2.90
C VAL A 149 -6.72 10.68 1.84
N LYS A 150 -8.02 10.91 1.94
CA LYS A 150 -8.76 11.76 1.00
C LYS A 150 -8.24 13.19 1.00
N ASP A 151 -8.06 13.78 2.17
CA ASP A 151 -7.60 15.17 2.28
C ASP A 151 -6.14 15.32 1.86
N THR A 152 -5.26 14.38 2.25
CA THR A 152 -3.81 14.49 2.03
C THR A 152 -3.40 14.14 0.61
N TYR A 153 -4.04 13.14 0.01
CA TYR A 153 -3.65 12.61 -1.30
C TYR A 153 -4.69 12.93 -2.37
N ILE A 154 -5.92 12.45 -2.22
CA ILE A 154 -6.91 12.51 -3.32
C ILE A 154 -7.29 13.96 -3.67
N LYS A 155 -7.69 14.75 -2.69
CA LYS A 155 -8.12 16.15 -2.90
C LYS A 155 -6.91 17.04 -3.19
N LYS A 156 -5.90 17.02 -2.31
CA LYS A 156 -4.72 17.90 -2.41
C LYS A 156 -3.97 17.70 -3.73
N LEU A 157 -3.82 16.45 -4.17
CA LEU A 157 -3.12 16.12 -5.40
C LEU A 157 -4.07 15.89 -6.58
N GLY A 158 -5.37 16.21 -6.46
CA GLY A 158 -6.34 16.04 -7.55
C GLY A 158 -6.26 14.68 -8.26
N LEU A 159 -6.27 13.58 -7.50
CA LEU A 159 -6.19 12.21 -8.00
C LEU A 159 -7.58 11.76 -8.49
N SER A 160 -7.78 11.73 -9.80
CA SER A 160 -9.10 11.50 -10.41
C SER A 160 -9.49 10.04 -10.54
N GLU A 161 -8.52 9.13 -10.55
CA GLU A 161 -8.67 7.69 -10.72
C GLU A 161 -8.30 6.93 -9.42
N THR A 162 -8.51 7.58 -8.27
CA THR A 162 -8.20 7.05 -6.95
C THR A 162 -9.38 7.16 -5.99
N GLU A 163 -9.69 6.06 -5.30
CA GLU A 163 -10.70 6.02 -4.24
C GLU A 163 -10.50 4.81 -3.31
N PHE A 164 -11.21 4.78 -2.19
CA PHE A 164 -11.40 3.53 -1.44
C PHE A 164 -12.26 2.55 -2.23
N TYR A 165 -11.93 1.25 -2.18
CA TYR A 165 -12.58 0.21 -2.98
C TYR A 165 -14.12 0.21 -2.87
N TRP A 166 -14.66 0.53 -1.69
CA TRP A 166 -16.09 0.56 -1.41
C TRP A 166 -16.77 1.90 -1.65
N ASP A 167 -16.01 2.97 -1.87
CA ASP A 167 -16.54 4.33 -1.91
C ASP A 167 -16.43 4.97 -3.29
N ILE A 168 -16.35 4.14 -4.34
CA ILE A 168 -16.34 4.58 -5.73
C ILE A 168 -17.71 5.23 -6.03
N PRO A 169 -17.79 6.57 -6.18
CA PRO A 169 -19.07 7.24 -6.34
C PRO A 169 -19.70 6.86 -7.68
N LYS A 170 -21.01 6.58 -7.69
CA LYS A 170 -21.74 6.27 -8.93
C LYS A 170 -21.65 7.38 -9.99
N ASN A 171 -21.46 8.62 -9.57
CA ASN A 171 -21.32 9.80 -10.42
C ASN A 171 -19.87 10.12 -10.81
N LYS A 172 -18.87 9.48 -10.20
CA LYS A 172 -17.49 9.56 -10.69
C LYS A 172 -17.26 8.43 -11.68
N HIS A 173 -16.75 8.77 -12.86
CA HIS A 173 -16.35 7.79 -13.87
C HIS A 173 -14.99 7.12 -13.53
N ILE A 174 -14.76 6.69 -12.29
CA ILE A 174 -13.58 5.88 -11.96
C ILE A 174 -13.85 4.48 -12.52
N LYS A 175 -13.12 4.14 -13.58
CA LYS A 175 -13.18 2.81 -14.18
C LYS A 175 -12.27 1.87 -13.40
N VAL A 176 -12.85 1.05 -12.52
CA VAL A 176 -12.10 -0.01 -11.82
C VAL A 176 -12.16 -1.31 -12.61
N ALA A 177 -11.01 -1.94 -12.82
CA ALA A 177 -10.95 -3.25 -13.48
C ALA A 177 -11.66 -4.31 -12.63
N VAL A 178 -12.44 -5.19 -13.25
CA VAL A 178 -13.00 -6.39 -12.60
C VAL A 178 -11.86 -7.39 -12.40
N PRO A 179 -11.65 -7.92 -11.19
CA PRO A 179 -10.62 -8.91 -10.97
C PRO A 179 -11.06 -10.27 -11.46
N TYR A 180 -10.09 -11.07 -11.88
CA TYR A 180 -10.31 -12.44 -12.29
C TYR A 180 -9.41 -13.40 -11.51
N THR A 181 -9.93 -14.60 -11.27
CA THR A 181 -9.19 -15.74 -10.71
C THR A 181 -9.41 -16.99 -11.55
N LYS A 182 -8.65 -18.05 -11.29
CA LYS A 182 -8.90 -19.37 -11.86
C LYS A 182 -9.71 -20.21 -10.89
N ASN A 183 -10.80 -20.81 -11.36
CA ASN A 183 -11.54 -21.80 -10.58
C ASN A 183 -10.76 -23.13 -10.51
N SER A 184 -11.32 -24.14 -9.83
CA SER A 184 -10.67 -25.44 -9.65
C SER A 184 -10.42 -26.20 -10.97
N GLN A 185 -11.14 -25.87 -12.04
CA GLN A 185 -10.93 -26.41 -13.38
C GLN A 185 -9.96 -25.56 -14.22
N GLY A 186 -9.39 -24.49 -13.67
CA GLY A 186 -8.46 -23.60 -14.35
C GLY A 186 -9.10 -22.54 -15.25
N TYR A 187 -10.44 -22.48 -15.31
CA TYR A 187 -11.15 -21.45 -16.08
C TYR A 187 -11.07 -20.11 -15.38
N LEU A 188 -10.86 -19.07 -16.19
CA LEU A 188 -10.90 -17.71 -15.73
C LEU A 188 -12.33 -17.30 -15.39
N VAL A 189 -12.55 -16.87 -14.15
CA VAL A 189 -13.85 -16.40 -13.65
C VAL A 189 -13.68 -15.07 -12.93
N PRO A 190 -14.69 -14.17 -12.95
CA PRO A 190 -14.67 -12.97 -12.12
C PRO A 190 -14.48 -13.35 -10.64
N HIS A 191 -13.62 -12.63 -9.95
CA HIS A 191 -13.39 -12.79 -8.51
C HIS A 191 -14.28 -11.81 -7.74
N SER A 192 -15.00 -12.31 -6.73
CA SER A 192 -15.81 -11.45 -5.86
C SER A 192 -14.96 -10.98 -4.69
N VAL A 193 -14.85 -9.66 -4.53
CA VAL A 193 -14.10 -9.04 -3.44
C VAL A 193 -15.05 -8.65 -2.31
N SER A 194 -14.84 -9.19 -1.12
CA SER A 194 -15.61 -8.82 0.07
C SER A 194 -15.24 -7.41 0.53
N VAL A 195 -16.20 -6.49 0.50
CA VAL A 195 -16.02 -5.11 0.98
C VAL A 195 -15.67 -5.08 2.46
N ASP A 196 -16.34 -5.88 3.29
CA ASP A 196 -16.07 -5.90 4.73
C ASP A 196 -14.65 -6.35 5.05
N ARG A 197 -14.12 -7.33 4.29
CA ARG A 197 -12.73 -7.74 4.45
C ARG A 197 -11.76 -6.66 4.00
N VAL A 198 -11.99 -6.01 2.85
CA VAL A 198 -11.14 -4.90 2.37
C VAL A 198 -11.16 -3.71 3.34
N ARG A 199 -12.26 -3.51 4.07
CA ARG A 199 -12.37 -2.53 5.17
C ARG A 199 -11.63 -2.98 6.43
N GLY A 200 -11.50 -4.29 6.68
CA GLY A 200 -10.62 -4.85 7.70
C GLY A 200 -9.14 -4.54 7.46
N ASP A 201 -8.75 -4.43 6.19
CA ASP A 201 -7.40 -4.10 5.74
C ASP A 201 -7.07 -2.59 5.75
N LEU A 202 -7.86 -1.77 6.47
CA LEU A 202 -7.70 -0.31 6.43
C LEU A 202 -6.29 0.14 6.88
N GLY A 203 -5.58 0.81 5.97
CA GLY A 203 -4.18 1.21 6.15
C GLY A 203 -3.15 0.22 5.61
N ALA A 204 -3.56 -1.02 5.32
CA ALA A 204 -2.72 -2.05 4.76
C ALA A 204 -3.02 -2.36 3.29
N GLY A 205 -4.25 -2.16 2.81
CA GLY A 205 -4.63 -2.35 1.41
C GLY A 205 -6.12 -2.11 1.15
N SER A 206 -6.51 -0.87 0.85
CA SER A 206 -7.94 -0.52 0.63
C SER A 206 -8.20 0.41 -0.56
N LEU A 207 -7.15 0.88 -1.23
CA LEU A 207 -7.26 1.87 -2.33
C LEU A 207 -7.24 1.23 -3.71
N VAL A 208 -8.08 1.76 -4.61
CA VAL A 208 -7.92 1.59 -6.05
C VAL A 208 -7.20 2.81 -6.61
N MET A 209 -6.27 2.60 -7.55
CA MET A 209 -5.54 3.70 -8.23
C MET A 209 -5.21 3.31 -9.67
N SER A 210 -5.17 4.30 -10.57
CA SER A 210 -4.50 4.17 -11.86
C SER A 210 -2.97 4.24 -11.70
N ASN A 211 -2.24 3.82 -12.74
CA ASN A 211 -0.79 3.98 -12.80
C ASN A 211 -0.34 5.44 -12.61
N SER A 212 -1.07 6.38 -13.22
CA SER A 212 -0.72 7.81 -13.23
C SER A 212 -0.90 8.44 -11.85
N ASP A 213 -2.02 8.14 -11.18
CA ASP A 213 -2.28 8.64 -9.83
C ASP A 213 -1.31 8.03 -8.80
N LEU A 214 -0.96 6.74 -8.95
CA LEU A 214 0.01 6.09 -8.09
C LEU A 214 1.39 6.75 -8.19
N TYR A 215 1.84 7.04 -9.41
CA TYR A 215 3.05 7.84 -9.63
C TYR A 215 2.95 9.22 -8.99
N ARG A 216 1.90 9.98 -9.31
CA ARG A 216 1.74 11.36 -8.83
C ARG A 216 1.77 11.43 -7.30
N ALA A 217 1.07 10.52 -6.63
CA ALA A 217 1.00 10.53 -5.17
C ALA A 217 2.30 10.12 -4.50
N THR A 218 3.00 9.12 -5.02
CA THR A 218 4.28 8.67 -4.46
C THR A 218 5.42 9.62 -4.79
N SER A 219 5.42 10.25 -5.97
CA SER A 219 6.32 11.36 -6.32
C SER A 219 6.12 12.54 -5.37
N ALA A 220 4.88 12.94 -5.08
CA ALA A 220 4.60 14.00 -4.10
C ALA A 220 5.09 13.66 -2.68
N ILE A 221 5.06 12.38 -2.29
CA ILE A 221 5.66 11.93 -1.01
C ILE A 221 7.18 12.10 -1.04
N LEU A 222 7.84 11.57 -2.08
CA LEU A 222 9.30 11.49 -2.18
C LEU A 222 9.98 12.83 -2.57
N ASN A 223 9.24 13.77 -3.15
CA ASN A 223 9.72 15.12 -3.49
C ASN A 223 9.44 16.19 -2.42
N GLY A 224 8.92 15.80 -1.27
CA GLY A 224 8.80 16.72 -0.14
C GLY A 224 7.46 17.46 -0.02
N GLU A 225 6.46 17.16 -0.86
CA GLU A 225 5.17 17.87 -0.85
C GLU A 225 4.24 17.42 0.30
N ILE A 226 4.45 16.19 0.80
CA ILE A 226 3.65 15.59 1.88
C ILE A 226 4.38 15.57 3.21
N ILE A 227 5.66 15.20 3.20
CA ILE A 227 6.59 15.11 4.34
C ILE A 227 7.90 15.81 3.95
N LYS A 228 8.71 16.23 4.91
CA LYS A 228 9.92 17.01 4.67
C LYS A 228 11.04 16.17 4.03
N PRO A 229 11.90 16.77 3.18
CA PRO A 229 13.07 16.08 2.62
C PRO A 229 13.98 15.40 3.65
N SER A 230 14.19 16.00 4.82
CA SER A 230 14.98 15.40 5.92
C SER A 230 14.36 14.09 6.43
N SER A 231 13.03 14.01 6.48
CA SER A 231 12.33 12.79 6.90
C SER A 231 12.44 11.72 5.82
N ILE A 232 12.41 12.11 4.54
CA ILE A 232 12.57 11.20 3.40
C ILE A 232 13.95 10.56 3.43
N GLN A 233 15.01 11.35 3.60
CA GLN A 233 16.40 10.87 3.72
C GLN A 233 16.58 9.87 4.87
N THR A 234 15.78 9.99 5.93
CA THR A 234 15.87 9.10 7.11
C THR A 234 15.02 7.85 6.92
N VAL A 235 13.76 8.01 6.53
CA VAL A 235 12.75 6.94 6.49
C VAL A 235 12.95 6.04 5.29
N TYR A 236 13.29 6.61 4.14
CA TYR A 236 13.49 5.90 2.88
C TYR A 236 14.97 5.81 2.51
N ALA A 237 15.87 5.82 3.51
CA ALA A 237 17.30 5.71 3.30
C ALA A 237 17.64 4.45 2.44
N PRO A 238 18.42 4.59 1.35
CA PRO A 238 18.85 3.46 0.54
C PRO A 238 19.69 2.45 1.34
N ALA A 239 19.57 1.16 1.01
CA ALA A 239 20.36 0.10 1.62
C ALA A 239 20.56 -1.10 0.66
N ASP A 240 21.63 -1.86 0.88
CA ASP A 240 21.89 -3.16 0.24
C ASP A 240 22.30 -4.19 1.31
N PRO A 241 21.51 -5.27 1.54
CA PRO A 241 20.22 -5.55 0.93
C PRO A 241 19.16 -4.49 1.28
N ALA A 242 18.15 -4.36 0.41
CA ALA A 242 17.10 -3.36 0.56
C ALA A 242 16.36 -3.50 1.91
N LYS A 243 16.17 -2.37 2.60
CA LYS A 243 15.45 -2.31 3.88
C LYS A 243 14.00 -1.90 3.70
N TYR A 244 13.09 -2.59 4.41
CA TYR A 244 11.68 -2.21 4.43
C TYR A 244 11.44 -1.09 5.44
N ASN A 245 10.81 0.00 5.01
CA ASN A 245 10.33 1.03 5.90
C ASN A 245 9.19 1.83 5.23
N ALA A 246 8.18 2.19 6.02
CA ALA A 246 7.08 3.08 5.63
C ALA A 246 6.47 2.76 4.25
N GLY A 247 6.29 1.47 3.95
CA GLY A 247 5.62 0.97 2.74
C GLY A 247 6.53 0.61 1.56
N PHE A 248 7.82 0.97 1.61
CA PHE A 248 8.80 0.68 0.56
C PHE A 248 9.87 -0.29 1.03
N TYR A 249 10.37 -1.10 0.11
CA TYR A 249 11.71 -1.66 0.15
C TYR A 249 12.65 -0.65 -0.53
N ASN A 250 13.65 -0.16 0.19
CA ASN A 250 14.55 0.90 -0.25
C ASN A 250 15.87 0.29 -0.73
N PHE A 251 16.01 0.16 -2.05
CA PHE A 251 17.23 -0.30 -2.73
C PHE A 251 18.21 0.86 -2.90
N PRO A 252 19.47 0.62 -3.32
CA PRO A 252 20.44 1.68 -3.57
C PRO A 252 19.96 2.76 -4.53
N ASP A 253 19.31 2.37 -5.63
CA ASP A 253 18.95 3.30 -6.73
C ASP A 253 17.45 3.61 -6.84
N PHE A 254 16.59 2.79 -6.19
CA PHE A 254 15.15 2.93 -6.30
C PHE A 254 14.39 2.44 -5.06
N HIS A 255 13.14 2.88 -4.93
CA HIS A 255 12.18 2.34 -3.98
C HIS A 255 11.25 1.37 -4.68
N SER A 256 10.91 0.26 -4.02
CA SER A 256 9.92 -0.68 -4.52
C SER A 256 8.79 -0.96 -3.56
N SER A 257 7.59 -1.11 -4.10
CA SER A 257 6.43 -1.62 -3.37
C SER A 257 5.64 -2.55 -4.28
N ASN A 258 5.00 -3.54 -3.69
CA ASN A 258 4.23 -4.51 -4.45
C ASN A 258 2.92 -4.82 -3.72
N GLY A 259 1.89 -5.15 -4.50
CA GLY A 259 0.59 -5.54 -4.03
C GLY A 259 0.10 -6.79 -4.76
N SER A 260 -0.50 -7.72 -4.03
CA SER A 260 -1.13 -8.90 -4.60
C SER A 260 -2.28 -9.32 -3.70
N GLY A 261 -3.40 -9.69 -4.31
CA GLY A 261 -4.62 -10.03 -3.61
C GLY A 261 -5.83 -9.86 -4.52
N ASP A 262 -6.85 -10.68 -4.31
CA ASP A 262 -8.14 -10.52 -4.99
C ASP A 262 -8.11 -10.52 -6.51
N GLY A 263 -7.23 -11.31 -7.12
CA GLY A 263 -7.08 -11.32 -8.58
C GLY A 263 -6.39 -10.06 -9.14
N TYR A 264 -5.89 -9.18 -8.27
CA TYR A 264 -5.06 -8.04 -8.66
C TYR A 264 -3.59 -8.28 -8.33
N THR A 265 -2.74 -7.62 -9.10
CA THR A 265 -1.31 -7.52 -8.82
C THR A 265 -0.81 -6.14 -9.20
N THR A 266 0.06 -5.54 -8.39
CA THR A 266 0.72 -4.26 -8.63
C THR A 266 2.21 -4.42 -8.34
N TYR A 267 3.05 -4.05 -9.31
CA TYR A 267 4.49 -3.89 -9.17
C TYR A 267 4.81 -2.41 -9.37
N TYR A 268 5.38 -1.77 -8.35
CA TYR A 268 5.68 -0.34 -8.36
C TYR A 268 7.15 -0.09 -8.04
N ARG A 269 7.83 0.67 -8.89
CA ARG A 269 9.23 1.09 -8.74
C ARG A 269 9.37 2.57 -9.07
N ILE A 270 10.18 3.29 -8.31
CA ILE A 270 10.48 4.70 -8.51
C ILE A 270 11.93 4.99 -8.11
N SER A 271 12.69 5.69 -8.95
CA SER A 271 14.07 6.07 -8.63
C SER A 271 14.11 7.01 -7.43
N ASN A 272 15.25 7.07 -6.74
CA ASN A 272 15.43 7.94 -5.57
C ASN A 272 15.19 9.43 -5.87
N ASP A 273 15.48 9.86 -7.10
CA ASP A 273 15.21 11.23 -7.58
C ASP A 273 13.80 11.41 -8.17
N THR A 274 12.98 10.35 -8.17
CA THR A 274 11.61 10.28 -8.68
C THR A 274 11.42 10.48 -10.19
N ARG A 275 12.51 10.61 -10.94
CA ARG A 275 12.47 10.92 -12.38
C ARG A 275 12.18 9.71 -13.25
N ASP A 276 12.49 8.53 -12.75
CA ASP A 276 12.29 7.26 -13.43
C ASP A 276 11.28 6.40 -12.65
N VAL A 277 10.34 5.76 -13.36
CA VAL A 277 9.25 4.99 -12.74
C VAL A 277 8.90 3.81 -13.61
N LEU A 278 8.64 2.66 -12.97
CA LEU A 278 8.00 1.52 -13.59
C LEU A 278 6.77 1.11 -12.77
N VAL A 279 5.61 1.09 -13.43
CA VAL A 279 4.35 0.62 -12.83
C VAL A 279 3.71 -0.43 -13.73
N VAL A 280 3.43 -1.60 -13.16
CA VAL A 280 2.70 -2.69 -13.81
C VAL A 280 1.55 -3.12 -12.91
N GLN A 281 0.32 -3.03 -13.42
CA GLN A 281 -0.88 -3.47 -12.73
C GLN A 281 -1.63 -4.50 -13.57
N SER A 282 -2.23 -5.50 -12.92
CA SER A 282 -3.00 -6.57 -13.55
C SER A 282 -4.26 -6.84 -12.74
N ASN A 283 -5.38 -7.10 -13.42
CA ASN A 283 -6.61 -7.68 -12.88
C ASN A 283 -6.77 -9.16 -13.27
N TYR A 284 -5.66 -9.78 -13.69
CA TYR A 284 -5.56 -11.15 -14.15
C TYR A 284 -4.56 -11.93 -13.30
N PRO A 285 -4.79 -13.23 -13.01
CA PRO A 285 -3.86 -14.05 -12.23
C PRO A 285 -2.47 -14.11 -12.85
N VAL A 286 -1.47 -13.60 -12.13
CA VAL A 286 -0.07 -13.69 -12.52
C VAL A 286 0.45 -15.09 -12.17
N LYS A 287 0.91 -15.83 -13.18
CA LYS A 287 1.35 -17.24 -13.01
C LYS A 287 2.51 -17.39 -12.03
N ASP A 288 3.49 -16.48 -12.09
CA ASP A 288 4.66 -16.48 -11.23
C ASP A 288 4.92 -15.05 -10.73
N TYR A 289 4.31 -14.74 -9.59
CA TYR A 289 4.37 -13.40 -9.00
C TYR A 289 5.81 -12.96 -8.69
N PHE A 290 6.65 -13.88 -8.18
CA PHE A 290 8.01 -13.57 -7.76
C PHE A 290 8.92 -13.38 -8.97
N LYS A 291 8.81 -14.22 -10.00
CA LYS A 291 9.57 -14.02 -11.24
C LYS A 291 9.26 -12.67 -11.90
N VAL A 292 7.99 -12.29 -11.98
CA VAL A 292 7.60 -10.98 -12.54
C VAL A 292 8.10 -9.83 -11.67
N ARG A 293 8.13 -10.02 -10.34
CA ARG A 293 8.72 -9.03 -9.41
C ARG A 293 10.19 -8.79 -9.71
N GLU A 294 10.97 -9.84 -9.91
CA GLU A 294 12.40 -9.72 -10.23
C GLU A 294 12.61 -9.08 -11.61
N ILE A 295 11.83 -9.48 -12.62
CA ILE A 295 11.86 -8.82 -13.94
C ILE A 295 11.58 -7.31 -13.80
N CYS A 296 10.65 -6.89 -12.94
CA CYS A 296 10.40 -5.48 -12.70
C CYS A 296 11.57 -4.75 -12.01
N ASN A 297 12.35 -5.45 -11.17
CA ASN A 297 13.57 -4.89 -10.58
C ASN A 297 14.62 -4.68 -11.69
N ASP A 298 14.90 -5.72 -12.49
CA ASP A 298 15.87 -5.67 -13.58
C ASP A 298 15.52 -4.57 -14.60
N LEU A 299 14.23 -4.47 -14.97
CA LEU A 299 13.75 -3.42 -15.87
C LEU A 299 13.93 -2.03 -15.27
N MET A 300 13.70 -1.86 -13.96
CA MET A 300 13.92 -0.57 -13.29
C MET A 300 15.39 -0.18 -13.29
N GLU A 301 16.29 -1.11 -12.95
CA GLU A 301 17.73 -0.84 -12.96
C GLU A 301 18.22 -0.46 -14.36
N ASN A 302 17.77 -1.18 -15.38
CA ASN A 302 18.09 -0.87 -16.78
C ASN A 302 17.51 0.49 -17.20
N LEU A 303 16.28 0.79 -16.79
CA LEU A 303 15.64 2.08 -17.04
C LEU A 303 16.47 3.22 -16.47
N ILE A 304 16.97 3.11 -15.23
CA ILE A 304 17.82 4.11 -14.58
C ILE A 304 19.15 4.29 -15.32
N LYS A 305 19.83 3.18 -15.65
CA LYS A 305 21.16 3.18 -16.28
C LYS A 305 21.15 3.60 -17.75
N SER A 306 20.00 3.52 -18.42
CA SER A 306 19.89 3.86 -19.84
C SER A 306 20.14 5.36 -20.09
N PRO A 307 20.95 5.73 -21.10
CA PRO A 307 21.15 7.13 -21.49
C PRO A 307 19.82 7.75 -21.95
N SER A 308 19.77 9.09 -21.89
CA SER A 308 18.57 9.89 -22.17
C SER A 308 18.24 9.97 -23.65
#